data_AF-A0A373NV54-F1
#
_entry.id   AF-A0A373NV54-F1
#
_cell.length_a   1.000
_cell.length_b   1.000
_cell.length_c   1.000
_cell.angle_alpha   90.00
_cell.angle_beta   90.00
_cell.angle_gamma   90.00
#
_symmetry.space_group_name_H-M   'P 1'
#
loop_
_entity.id
_entity.type
_entity.pdbx_description
1 polymer ?
#
loop_
_entity_poly.entity_id
_entity_poly.type
_entity_poly.pdbx_seq_one_letter_code
_entity_poly.pdbx_strand_id
1 'polypeptide(L)'
;MEKLFISCPMRGRTEEQIRKSMEQMHKIAEAIFDEKFEVIDTWIADKAPACNREQLWYLGKSIEMLSQADAFIGVYDDQKGFDGCIVENYTAKLYGIPQYLVNLSYVAPDVIERRLIDQRVDNLEIY
;
A
#
# COMPACT_ATOMS: atom_id res chain seq x y z
N MET A 1 -0.35 13.48 -18.53
CA MET A 1 0.47 12.35 -18.06
C MET A 1 -0.47 11.46 -17.30
N GLU A 2 -0.48 10.16 -17.55
CA GLU A 2 -1.36 9.25 -16.82
C GLU A 2 -1.00 9.24 -15.33
N LYS A 3 -2.01 9.08 -14.48
CA LYS A 3 -1.88 9.13 -13.03
C LYS A 3 -1.81 7.73 -12.44
N LEU A 4 -0.76 7.48 -11.68
CA LEU A 4 -0.56 6.22 -10.97
C LEU A 4 -0.95 6.35 -9.50
N PHE A 5 -1.85 5.48 -9.06
CA PHE A 5 -2.09 5.27 -7.64
C PHE A 5 -1.21 4.14 -7.11
N ILE A 6 -0.46 4.40 -6.04
CA ILE A 6 0.40 3.41 -5.38
C ILE A 6 -0.18 3.04 -4.02
N SER A 7 -0.74 1.84 -3.90
CA SER A 7 -1.19 1.27 -2.63
C SER A 7 -0.02 0.65 -1.86
N CYS A 8 0.74 1.53 -1.18
CA CYS A 8 1.88 1.13 -0.37
C CYS A 8 1.46 0.91 1.10
N PRO A 9 1.82 -0.23 1.72
CA PRO A 9 1.54 -0.45 3.14
C PRO A 9 2.34 0.54 4.00
N MET A 10 1.68 1.24 4.93
CA MET A 10 2.33 2.27 5.77
C MET A 10 2.38 1.93 7.27
N ARG A 11 1.45 1.11 7.77
CA ARG A 11 1.29 0.85 9.21
C ARG A 11 2.57 0.28 9.83
N GLY A 12 3.11 0.98 10.82
CA GLY A 12 4.30 0.59 11.57
C GLY A 12 5.63 0.85 10.85
N ARG A 13 5.63 1.48 9.68
CA ARG A 13 6.84 1.72 8.88
C ARG A 13 7.31 3.16 9.04
N THR A 14 8.61 3.38 8.84
CA THR A 14 9.16 4.74 8.81
C THR A 14 8.87 5.40 7.47
N GLU A 15 8.89 6.74 7.46
CA GLU A 15 8.72 7.51 6.22
C GLU A 15 9.77 7.17 5.15
N GLU A 16 11.02 6.92 5.57
CA GLU A 16 12.09 6.49 4.66
C GLU A 16 11.77 5.12 4.01
N GLN A 17 11.29 4.15 4.81
CA GLN A 17 10.89 2.83 4.30
C GLN A 17 9.74 2.95 3.30
N ILE A 18 8.72 3.77 3.62
CA ILE A 18 7.57 4.00 2.76
C ILE A 18 8.01 4.66 1.44
N ARG A 19 8.84 5.71 1.49
CA ARG A 19 9.35 6.38 0.28
C ARG A 19 10.14 5.43 -0.63
N LYS A 20 11.01 4.59 -0.06
CA LYS A 20 11.76 3.59 -0.82
C LYS A 20 10.83 2.60 -1.53
N SER A 21 9.79 2.11 -0.85
CA SER A 21 8.77 1.26 -1.47
C SER A 21 8.02 1.97 -2.58
N MET A 22 7.58 3.21 -2.36
CA MET A 22 6.84 3.99 -3.35
C MET A 22 7.69 4.20 -4.62
N GLU A 23 8.97 4.56 -4.47
CA GLU A 23 9.89 4.74 -5.60
C GLU A 23 10.08 3.42 -6.37
N GLN A 24 10.25 2.31 -5.67
CA GLN A 24 10.40 1.00 -6.29
C GLN A 24 9.12 0.56 -7.02
N MET A 25 7.96 0.75 -6.39
CA MET A 25 6.66 0.43 -6.98
C MET A 25 6.37 1.29 -8.21
N HIS A 26 6.73 2.58 -8.18
CA HIS A 26 6.61 3.47 -9.33
C HIS A 26 7.42 2.95 -10.53
N LYS A 27 8.70 2.61 -10.32
CA LYS A 27 9.55 2.02 -11.39
C LYS A 27 9.00 0.71 -11.94
N ILE A 28 8.44 -0.14 -11.07
CA ILE A 28 7.79 -1.40 -11.49
C ILE A 28 6.57 -1.10 -12.35
N ALA A 29 5.72 -0.16 -11.94
CA ALA A 29 4.53 0.22 -12.72
C ALA A 29 4.93 0.74 -14.11
N GLU A 30 5.89 1.67 -14.19
CA GLU A 30 6.34 2.19 -15.49
C GLU A 30 6.87 1.09 -16.41
N ALA A 31 7.61 0.12 -15.87
CA ALA A 31 8.13 -1.00 -16.64
C ALA A 31 7.04 -2.00 -17.07
N ILE A 32 6.01 -2.22 -16.24
CA ILE A 32 4.93 -3.18 -16.53
C ILE A 32 3.92 -2.62 -17.52
N PHE A 33 3.57 -1.34 -17.39
CA PHE A 33 2.61 -0.69 -18.28
C PHE A 33 3.26 -0.06 -19.52
N ASP A 34 4.60 -0.03 -19.60
CA ASP A 34 5.37 0.61 -20.67
C ASP A 34 5.00 2.09 -20.85
N GLU A 35 4.74 2.78 -19.73
CA GLU A 35 4.25 4.15 -19.68
C GLU A 35 4.92 4.94 -18.55
N LYS A 36 5.00 6.27 -18.69
CA LYS A 36 5.45 7.19 -17.63
C LYS A 36 4.27 7.71 -16.85
N PHE A 37 4.37 7.67 -15.53
CA PHE A 37 3.28 8.07 -14.66
C PHE A 37 3.59 9.29 -13.79
N GLU A 38 2.55 10.08 -13.54
CA GLU A 38 2.48 11.01 -12.43
C GLU A 38 1.95 10.27 -11.19
N VAL A 39 2.77 10.13 -10.16
CA VAL A 39 2.33 9.48 -8.92
C VAL A 39 1.37 10.40 -8.18
N ILE A 40 0.18 9.90 -7.88
CA ILE A 40 -0.77 10.60 -7.01
C ILE A 40 -0.17 10.66 -5.60
N ASP A 41 -0.08 11.87 -5.04
CA ASP A 41 0.33 12.04 -3.65
C ASP A 41 -0.77 11.55 -2.72
N THR A 42 -0.61 10.33 -2.22
CA THR A 42 -1.55 9.69 -1.29
C THR A 42 -1.25 10.02 0.17
N TRP A 43 -0.34 10.95 0.46
CA TRP A 43 -0.03 11.33 1.84
C TRP A 43 -1.13 12.22 2.43
N ILE A 44 -1.80 11.72 3.46
CA ILE A 44 -2.86 12.46 4.16
C ILE A 44 -2.27 13.10 5.42
N ALA A 45 -1.96 14.39 5.34
CA ALA A 45 -1.46 15.17 6.48
C ALA A 45 -2.54 15.44 7.54
N ASP A 46 -3.81 15.43 7.15
CA ASP A 46 -4.94 15.63 8.03
C ASP A 46 -5.02 14.53 9.09
N LYS A 47 -5.35 14.93 10.31
CA LYS A 47 -5.64 14.00 11.39
C LYS A 47 -7.09 13.54 11.27
N ALA A 48 -7.29 12.23 11.25
CA ALA A 48 -8.62 11.67 11.34
C ALA A 48 -9.34 12.19 12.60
N PRO A 49 -10.64 12.49 12.53
CA PRO A 49 -11.43 12.79 13.71
C PRO A 49 -11.30 11.65 14.73
N ALA A 50 -11.11 11.99 16.01
CA ALA A 50 -11.00 11.00 17.08
C ALA A 50 -12.29 10.16 17.14
N CYS A 51 -12.20 8.92 16.66
CA CYS A 51 -13.32 8.00 16.60
C CYS A 51 -12.83 6.54 16.59
N ASN A 52 -13.72 5.58 16.85
CA ASN A 52 -13.35 4.17 16.91
C ASN A 52 -12.84 3.58 15.57
N ARG A 53 -12.86 4.34 14.46
CA ARG A 53 -12.58 3.85 13.11
C ARG A 53 -11.75 4.83 12.27
N GLU A 54 -10.73 5.45 12.86
CA GLU A 54 -9.83 6.39 12.16
C GLU A 54 -9.22 5.81 10.87
N GLN A 55 -8.86 4.52 10.86
CA GLN A 55 -8.32 3.85 9.67
C GLN A 55 -9.31 3.83 8.49
N LEU A 56 -10.60 3.71 8.77
CA LEU A 56 -11.65 3.74 7.74
C LEU A 56 -11.82 5.16 7.18
N TRP A 57 -11.59 6.19 7.99
CA TRP A 57 -11.60 7.58 7.53
C TRP A 57 -10.47 7.84 6.54
N TYR A 58 -9.24 7.40 6.86
CA TYR A 58 -8.10 7.46 5.94
C TYR A 58 -8.35 6.65 4.66
N LEU A 59 -8.92 5.45 4.77
CA LEU A 59 -9.30 4.65 3.61
C LEU A 59 -10.31 5.38 2.72
N GLY A 60 -11.34 6.02 3.30
CA GLY A 60 -12.30 6.82 2.53
C GLY A 60 -11.63 7.91 1.70
N LYS A 61 -10.62 8.60 2.27
CA LYS A 61 -9.81 9.60 1.57
C LYS A 61 -8.91 8.99 0.49
N SER A 62 -8.32 7.83 0.79
CA SER A 62 -7.52 7.07 -0.17
C SER A 62 -8.35 6.66 -1.40
N ILE A 63 -9.60 6.21 -1.20
CA ILE A 63 -10.52 5.86 -2.29
C ILE A 63 -10.95 7.09 -3.12
N GLU A 64 -11.14 8.24 -2.48
CA GLU A 64 -11.38 9.52 -3.19
C GLU A 64 -10.18 9.91 -4.10
N MET A 65 -8.95 9.62 -3.67
CA MET A 65 -7.76 9.82 -4.51
C MET A 65 -7.67 8.78 -5.64
N LEU A 66 -8.00 7.52 -5.36
CA LEU A 66 -8.01 6.43 -6.34
C LEU A 66 -8.94 6.71 -7.52
N SER A 67 -10.04 7.46 -7.33
CA SER A 67 -10.95 7.81 -8.42
C SER A 67 -10.33 8.70 -9.51
N GLN A 68 -9.12 9.22 -9.30
CA GLN A 68 -8.37 10.04 -10.25
C GLN A 68 -7.29 9.24 -11.00
N ALA A 69 -7.13 7.96 -10.68
CA ALA A 69 -6.04 7.13 -11.20
C ALA A 69 -6.39 6.54 -12.56
N ASP A 70 -5.42 6.59 -13.47
CA ASP A 70 -5.47 5.90 -14.76
C ASP A 70 -4.89 4.48 -14.63
N ALA A 71 -3.95 4.28 -13.70
CA ALA A 71 -3.36 2.99 -13.36
C ALA A 71 -3.18 2.81 -11.84
N PHE A 72 -3.09 1.55 -11.43
CA PHE A 72 -2.91 1.17 -10.03
C PHE A 72 -1.76 0.17 -9.86
N ILE A 73 -0.94 0.38 -8.83
CA ILE A 73 -0.03 -0.66 -8.34
C ILE A 73 -0.21 -0.84 -6.83
N GLY A 74 -0.39 -2.09 -6.41
CA GLY A 74 -0.58 -2.44 -5.01
C GLY A 74 0.25 -3.65 -4.60
N VAL A 75 0.15 -4.01 -3.33
CA VAL A 75 0.86 -5.18 -2.79
C VAL A 75 -0.06 -6.38 -2.66
N TYR A 76 0.50 -7.56 -2.96
CA TYR A 76 -0.06 -8.85 -2.57
C TYR A 76 0.64 -9.36 -1.31
N ASP A 77 -0.14 -9.72 -0.30
CA ASP A 77 0.33 -10.21 0.99
C ASP A 77 -0.47 -11.45 1.43
N ASP A 78 0.20 -12.60 1.54
CA ASP A 78 -0.41 -13.87 1.95
C ASP A 78 -1.05 -13.79 3.34
N GLN A 79 -0.46 -13.00 4.26
CA GLN A 79 -0.98 -12.85 5.63
C GLN A 79 -2.12 -11.84 5.73
N LYS A 80 -2.46 -11.15 4.63
CA LYS A 80 -3.55 -10.15 4.55
C LYS A 80 -3.48 -9.12 5.68
N GLY A 81 -2.27 -8.65 6.00
CA GLY A 81 -2.05 -7.78 7.17
C GLY A 81 -2.48 -6.32 6.96
N PHE A 82 -2.80 -5.89 5.74
CA PHE A 82 -3.11 -4.50 5.42
C PHE A 82 -4.48 -4.37 4.75
N ASP A 83 -5.53 -4.22 5.57
CA ASP A 83 -6.92 -4.14 5.11
C ASP A 83 -7.15 -3.02 4.10
N GLY A 84 -6.53 -1.85 4.30
CA GLY A 84 -6.62 -0.72 3.36
C GLY A 84 -6.16 -1.09 1.95
N CYS A 85 -4.96 -1.69 1.84
CA CYS A 85 -4.42 -2.15 0.57
C CYS A 85 -5.31 -3.21 -0.09
N ILE A 86 -5.90 -4.11 0.69
CA ILE A 86 -6.83 -5.12 0.18
C ILE A 86 -8.06 -4.44 -0.44
N VAL A 87 -8.68 -3.50 0.28
CA VAL A 87 -9.87 -2.79 -0.21
C VAL A 87 -9.56 -1.96 -1.46
N GLU A 88 -8.43 -1.27 -1.49
CA GLU A 88 -7.97 -0.51 -2.65
C GLU A 88 -7.75 -1.42 -3.86
N ASN A 89 -7.04 -2.54 -3.70
CA ASN A 89 -6.83 -3.55 -4.76
C ASN A 89 -8.17 -4.05 -5.33
N TYR A 90 -9.14 -4.38 -4.46
CA TYR A 90 -10.47 -4.82 -4.92
C TYR A 90 -11.23 -3.70 -5.62
N THR A 91 -11.11 -2.46 -5.14
CA THR A 91 -11.76 -1.29 -5.74
C THR A 91 -11.20 -1.05 -7.14
N ALA A 92 -9.88 -0.96 -7.31
CA ALA A 92 -9.26 -0.80 -8.63
C ALA A 92 -9.74 -1.88 -9.62
N LYS A 93 -9.73 -3.14 -9.21
CA LYS A 93 -10.25 -4.26 -10.01
C LYS A 93 -11.72 -4.11 -10.41
N LEU A 94 -12.59 -3.81 -9.44
CA LEU A 94 -14.05 -3.77 -9.67
C LEU A 94 -14.48 -2.60 -10.56
N TYR A 95 -13.75 -1.48 -10.50
CA TYR A 95 -14.02 -0.29 -11.31
C TYR A 95 -13.23 -0.26 -12.62
N GLY A 96 -12.51 -1.34 -12.96
CA GLY A 96 -11.83 -1.48 -14.25
C GLY A 96 -10.57 -0.65 -14.40
N ILE A 97 -9.94 -0.24 -13.29
CA ILE A 97 -8.65 0.45 -13.31
C ILE A 97 -7.56 -0.60 -13.61
N PRO A 98 -6.75 -0.43 -14.67
CA PRO A 98 -5.59 -1.28 -14.94
C PRO A 98 -4.71 -1.40 -13.70
N GLN A 99 -4.42 -2.64 -13.28
CA GLN A 99 -3.73 -2.87 -12.02
C GLN A 99 -2.63 -3.94 -12.10
N TYR A 100 -1.57 -3.72 -11.31
CA TYR A 100 -0.53 -4.71 -11.06
C TYR A 100 -0.34 -4.92 -9.54
N LEU A 101 -0.16 -6.17 -9.13
CA LEU A 101 0.11 -6.53 -7.74
C LEU A 101 1.52 -7.10 -7.60
N VAL A 102 2.34 -6.44 -6.80
CA VAL A 102 3.70 -6.91 -6.47
C VAL A 102 3.68 -7.66 -5.13
N ASN A 103 4.44 -8.75 -5.02
CA ASN A 103 4.55 -9.43 -3.73
C ASN A 103 5.20 -8.50 -2.70
N LEU A 104 4.58 -8.40 -1.53
CA LEU A 104 4.99 -7.55 -0.41
C LEU A 104 6.48 -7.69 -0.08
N SER A 105 7.03 -8.91 -0.17
CA SER A 105 8.43 -9.18 0.19
C SER A 105 9.44 -8.43 -0.69
N TYR A 106 9.07 -8.06 -1.92
CA TYR A 106 9.98 -7.36 -2.83
C TYR A 106 10.05 -5.86 -2.57
N VAL A 107 8.95 -5.27 -2.08
CA VAL A 107 8.84 -3.81 -1.95
C VAL A 107 8.83 -3.34 -0.51
N ALA A 108 8.48 -4.19 0.45
CA ALA A 108 8.46 -3.88 1.87
C ALA A 108 9.14 -5.01 2.69
N PRO A 109 10.43 -5.31 2.46
CA PRO A 109 11.15 -6.34 3.20
C PRO A 109 11.17 -6.08 4.72
N ASP A 110 11.13 -4.82 5.14
CA ASP A 110 11.04 -4.41 6.54
C ASP A 110 9.80 -4.95 7.26
N VAL A 111 8.68 -5.09 6.54
CA VAL A 111 7.46 -5.67 7.08
C VAL A 111 7.63 -7.18 7.28
N ILE A 112 8.31 -7.86 6.36
CA ILE A 112 8.59 -9.30 6.46
C ILE A 112 9.53 -9.57 7.63
N GLU A 113 10.60 -8.78 7.76
CA GLU A 113 11.56 -8.88 8.86
C GLU A 113 10.87 -8.72 10.22
N ARG A 114 9.99 -7.72 10.35
CA ARG A 114 9.25 -7.53 11.60
C ARG A 114 8.35 -8.71 11.95
N ARG A 115 7.61 -9.25 10.99
CA ARG A 115 6.76 -10.43 11.21
C ARG A 115 7.57 -11.64 11.68
N LEU A 116 8.77 -11.83 11.13
CA LEU A 116 9.68 -12.90 11.56
C LEU A 116 10.17 -12.69 13.00
N ILE A 117 10.41 -11.45 13.40
CA ILE A 117 10.77 -11.12 14.79
C ILE A 117 9.59 -11.41 15.72
N ASP A 118 8.40 -10.92 15.40
CA ASP A 118 7.19 -11.10 16.21
C ASP A 118 6.88 -12.60 16.42
N GLN A 119 6.92 -13.39 15.34
CA GLN A 119 6.75 -14.85 15.41
C GLN A 119 7.79 -15.54 16.30
N ARG A 120 9.04 -15.06 16.30
CA ARG A 120 10.09 -15.62 17.17
C ARG A 120 9.86 -15.26 18.63
N VAL A 121 9.40 -14.05 18.93
CA VAL A 121 9.06 -13.61 20.28
C VAL A 121 7.89 -14.43 20.83
N ASP A 122 6.81 -14.57 20.05
CA ASP A 122 5.64 -15.37 20.44
C ASP A 122 6.01 -16.81 20.79
N ASN A 123 6.95 -17.42 20.06
CA ASN A 123 7.44 -18.78 20.32
C ASN A 123 8.33 -18.90 21.57
N LEU A 124 8.93 -17.81 22.05
CA LEU A 124 9.75 -17.80 23.27
C LEU A 124 8.89 -17.67 24.54
N GLU A 125 7.72 -17.05 24.46
CA GLU A 125 6.80 -16.89 25.60
C GLU A 125 6.03 -18.18 25.97
N ILE A 126 6.18 -19.25 25.18
CA ILE A 126 5.51 -20.54 25.37
C ILE A 126 6.35 -21.55 26.19
N TYR A 127 7.45 -21.11 26.82
CA TYR A 127 8.32 -21.95 27.67
C TYR A 127 8.44 -21.43 29.10
#